data_AF-A0A9W8G8R3-F1
#
_entry.id   AF-A0A9W8G8R3-F1
#
_cell.length_a   1.000
_cell.length_b   1.000
_cell.length_c   1.000
_cell.angle_alpha   90.00
_cell.angle_beta   90.00
_cell.angle_gamma   90.00
#
_symmetry.space_group_name_H-M   'P 1'
#
loop_
_entity.id
_entity.type
_entity.pdbx_description
1 polymer ?
#
loop_
_entity_poly.entity_id
_entity_poly.type
_entity_poly.pdbx_seq_one_letter_code
_entity_poly.pdbx_strand_id
1 'polypeptide(L)'
;MADNVSVLTKGGKTYAKKRKAKKEQVEEIQFDPQERRSFLTGFHKRKVQRREYAISLAKQREREERLEMRRERREQKKEHLAQKILENKGYHEDDQLDEDSDGSEAENDEDAEVEEVLQGDSSVTTVTVTKNFDPTNLDDDELQLESKPTPQALAEKLEKAALKKLKRGRRKGDDSDDGSNTEGAKKQSKPKKKKAKKFRYETKAKRSERNAVSKKKKAGAIGGSAGKGKNRR
;
A
#
# COMPACT_ATOMS: atom_id res chain seq x y z
N MET A 1 -9.70 31.60 -22.15
CA MET A 1 -11.00 31.61 -22.88
C MET A 1 -11.12 30.28 -23.61
N ALA A 2 -12.29 29.63 -23.60
CA ALA A 2 -12.42 28.33 -24.29
C ALA A 2 -12.44 28.53 -25.80
N ASP A 3 -11.61 27.79 -26.54
CA ASP A 3 -11.56 27.89 -28.01
C ASP A 3 -12.93 27.66 -28.63
N ASN A 4 -13.33 28.56 -29.54
CA ASN A 4 -14.63 28.51 -30.23
C ASN A 4 -14.84 27.19 -30.97
N VAL A 5 -13.78 26.64 -31.57
CA VAL A 5 -13.79 25.32 -32.23
C VAL A 5 -14.12 24.21 -31.23
N SER A 6 -13.60 24.29 -30.01
CA SER A 6 -13.92 23.33 -28.96
C SER A 6 -15.38 23.43 -28.54
N VAL A 7 -15.94 24.63 -28.42
CA VAL A 7 -17.34 24.86 -28.02
C VAL A 7 -18.30 24.28 -29.06
N LEU A 8 -18.04 24.56 -30.33
CA LEU A 8 -18.86 24.07 -31.45
C LEU A 8 -18.74 22.55 -31.67
N THR A 9 -17.56 21.96 -31.46
CA THR A 9 -17.34 20.50 -31.65
C THR A 9 -17.71 19.63 -30.44
N LYS A 10 -17.91 20.22 -29.26
CA LYS A 10 -18.31 19.49 -28.03
C LYS A 10 -19.60 18.68 -28.24
N GLY A 11 -20.60 19.25 -28.91
CA GLY A 11 -21.86 18.56 -29.22
C GLY A 11 -21.61 17.25 -29.96
N GLY A 12 -20.95 17.30 -31.13
CA GLY A 12 -20.62 16.12 -31.93
C GLY A 12 -19.81 15.06 -31.18
N LYS A 13 -18.83 15.49 -30.38
CA LYS A 13 -18.04 14.59 -29.52
C LYS A 13 -18.91 13.89 -28.47
N THR A 14 -19.87 14.59 -27.86
CA THR A 14 -20.79 13.96 -26.90
C THR A 14 -21.74 12.98 -27.56
N TYR A 15 -22.27 13.28 -28.75
CA TYR A 15 -23.13 12.35 -29.49
C TYR A 15 -22.37 11.13 -29.97
N ALA A 16 -21.12 11.29 -30.42
CA ALA A 16 -20.25 10.17 -30.77
C ALA A 16 -19.98 9.26 -29.55
N LYS A 17 -19.68 9.85 -28.38
CA LYS A 17 -19.52 9.09 -27.12
C LYS A 17 -20.79 8.35 -26.73
N LYS A 18 -21.95 9.00 -26.79
CA LYS A 18 -23.25 8.36 -26.51
C LYS A 18 -23.55 7.20 -27.46
N ARG A 19 -23.21 7.35 -28.74
CA ARG A 19 -23.40 6.29 -29.75
C ARG A 19 -22.48 5.09 -29.49
N LYS A 20 -21.21 5.33 -29.12
CA LYS A 20 -20.29 4.27 -28.71
C LYS A 20 -20.78 3.54 -27.46
N ALA A 21 -21.19 4.28 -26.43
CA ALA A 21 -21.74 3.70 -25.20
C ALA A 21 -22.99 2.84 -25.47
N LYS A 22 -23.86 3.24 -26.40
CA LYS A 22 -25.03 2.43 -26.82
C LYS A 22 -24.63 1.16 -27.59
N LYS A 23 -23.53 1.17 -28.34
CA LYS A 23 -23.01 -0.01 -29.05
C LYS A 23 -22.30 -1.00 -28.11
N GLU A 24 -21.64 -0.48 -27.09
CA GLU A 24 -20.97 -1.28 -26.05
C GLU A 24 -21.96 -1.79 -24.99
N GLN A 25 -23.20 -1.29 -25.00
CA GLN A 25 -24.25 -1.80 -24.14
C GLN A 25 -24.60 -3.23 -24.56
N VAL A 26 -24.44 -4.17 -23.64
CA VAL A 26 -24.80 -5.58 -23.84
C VAL A 26 -26.32 -5.66 -24.10
N GLU A 27 -26.72 -6.21 -25.25
CA GLU A 27 -28.11 -6.30 -25.69
C GLU A 27 -28.92 -7.33 -24.88
N GLU A 28 -28.30 -8.46 -24.53
CA GLU A 28 -28.91 -9.54 -23.75
C GLU A 28 -27.93 -10.12 -22.72
N ILE A 29 -28.40 -10.35 -21.49
CA ILE A 29 -27.64 -11.03 -20.44
C ILE A 29 -28.21 -12.44 -20.27
N GLN A 30 -27.51 -13.43 -20.81
CA GLN A 30 -27.85 -14.84 -20.63
C GLN A 30 -27.12 -15.41 -19.40
N PHE A 31 -27.85 -16.12 -18.55
CA PHE A 31 -27.29 -16.79 -17.37
C PHE A 31 -27.24 -18.30 -17.63
N ASP A 32 -26.04 -18.85 -17.79
CA ASP A 32 -25.87 -20.30 -17.86
C ASP A 32 -26.23 -20.92 -16.49
N PRO A 33 -27.22 -21.83 -16.41
CA PRO A 33 -27.58 -22.51 -15.17
C PRO A 33 -26.41 -23.29 -14.56
N GLN A 34 -25.45 -23.80 -15.34
CA GLN A 34 -24.29 -24.52 -14.83
C GLN A 34 -23.30 -23.57 -14.14
N GLU A 35 -22.97 -22.45 -14.79
CA GLU A 35 -22.16 -21.41 -14.17
C GLU A 35 -22.83 -20.86 -12.91
N ARG A 36 -24.15 -20.63 -12.95
CA ARG A 36 -24.91 -20.19 -11.78
C ARG A 36 -24.81 -21.18 -10.63
N ARG A 37 -24.91 -22.48 -10.89
CA ARG A 37 -24.74 -23.53 -9.87
C ARG A 37 -23.33 -23.51 -9.30
N SER A 38 -22.32 -23.47 -10.17
CA SER A 38 -20.90 -23.41 -9.76
C SER A 38 -20.59 -22.13 -8.95
N PHE A 39 -21.24 -21.02 -9.29
CA PHE A 39 -21.19 -19.78 -8.54
C PHE A 39 -21.87 -20.04 -7.18
N LEU A 40 -23.13 -20.43 -7.12
CA LEU A 40 -23.82 -20.58 -5.84
C LEU A 40 -23.12 -21.55 -4.87
N THR A 41 -22.48 -22.62 -5.34
CA THR A 41 -21.78 -23.57 -4.47
C THR A 41 -20.29 -23.20 -4.25
N GLY A 42 -19.66 -22.52 -5.19
CA GLY A 42 -18.22 -22.23 -5.21
C GLY A 42 -17.75 -21.04 -4.37
N PHE A 43 -18.30 -20.83 -3.16
CA PHE A 43 -17.91 -19.69 -2.31
C PHE A 43 -16.41 -19.62 -1.99
N HIS A 44 -15.77 -20.77 -1.78
CA HIS A 44 -14.33 -20.82 -1.53
C HIS A 44 -13.54 -20.35 -2.74
N LYS A 45 -13.88 -20.84 -3.95
CA LYS A 45 -13.28 -20.41 -5.22
C LYS A 45 -13.39 -18.90 -5.41
N ARG A 46 -14.57 -18.32 -5.19
CA ARG A 46 -14.75 -16.86 -5.21
C ARG A 46 -13.92 -16.11 -4.18
N LYS A 47 -13.78 -16.66 -2.97
CA LYS A 47 -13.00 -16.02 -1.91
C LYS A 47 -11.51 -16.05 -2.24
N VAL A 48 -11.03 -17.11 -2.89
CA VAL A 48 -9.67 -17.20 -3.44
C VAL A 48 -9.50 -16.20 -4.58
N GLN A 49 -10.35 -16.25 -5.59
CA GLN A 49 -10.32 -15.33 -6.75
C GLN A 49 -10.35 -13.85 -6.34
N ARG A 50 -11.19 -13.47 -5.35
CA ARG A 50 -11.21 -12.09 -4.85
C ARG A 50 -9.90 -11.68 -4.18
N ARG A 51 -9.24 -12.59 -3.46
CA ARG A 51 -7.93 -12.32 -2.86
C ARG A 51 -6.86 -12.21 -3.93
N GLU A 52 -6.85 -13.12 -4.89
CA GLU A 52 -5.92 -13.10 -6.03
C GLU A 52 -6.08 -11.83 -6.85
N TYR A 53 -7.31 -11.43 -7.15
CA TYR A 53 -7.61 -10.18 -7.86
C TYR A 53 -7.15 -8.95 -7.09
N ALA A 54 -7.35 -8.91 -5.76
CA ALA A 54 -6.85 -7.82 -4.95
C ALA A 54 -5.31 -7.74 -4.97
N ILE A 55 -4.64 -8.90 -4.93
CA ILE A 55 -3.19 -8.98 -5.03
C ILE A 55 -2.72 -8.56 -6.43
N SER A 56 -3.38 -9.01 -7.50
CA SER A 56 -3.00 -8.63 -8.87
C SER A 56 -3.18 -7.14 -9.12
N LEU A 57 -4.28 -6.55 -8.61
CA LEU A 57 -4.53 -5.11 -8.72
C LEU A 57 -3.49 -4.29 -7.95
N ALA A 58 -3.10 -4.74 -6.75
CA ALA A 58 -2.05 -4.08 -5.99
C ALA A 58 -0.70 -4.13 -6.73
N LYS A 59 -0.33 -5.29 -7.30
CA LYS A 59 0.89 -5.43 -8.11
C LYS A 59 0.86 -4.57 -9.38
N GLN A 60 -0.29 -4.44 -10.02
CA GLN A 60 -0.45 -3.57 -11.19
C GLN A 60 -0.22 -2.11 -10.82
N ARG A 61 -0.84 -1.64 -9.72
CA ARG A 61 -0.63 -0.27 -9.22
C ARG A 61 0.81 0.00 -8.83
N GLU A 62 1.45 -0.91 -8.09
CA GLU A 62 2.87 -0.78 -7.74
C GLU A 62 3.77 -0.69 -8.98
N ARG A 63 3.45 -1.45 -10.03
CA ARG A 63 4.18 -1.38 -11.31
C ARG A 63 3.96 -0.04 -12.01
N GLU A 64 2.74 0.45 -12.04
CA GLU A 64 2.38 1.75 -12.62
C GLU A 64 3.11 2.88 -11.87
N GLU A 65 3.01 2.91 -10.54
CA GLU A 65 3.69 3.87 -9.66
C GLU A 65 5.22 3.82 -9.88
N ARG A 66 5.82 2.63 -9.97
CA ARG A 66 7.26 2.50 -10.23
C ARG A 66 7.67 3.05 -11.60
N LEU A 67 6.83 2.88 -12.61
CA LEU A 67 7.07 3.42 -13.95
C LEU A 67 6.93 4.94 -13.96
N GLU A 68 5.93 5.48 -13.27
CA GLU A 68 5.72 6.92 -13.09
C GLU A 68 6.91 7.55 -12.35
N MET A 69 7.33 6.99 -11.20
CA MET A 69 8.51 7.45 -10.47
C MET A 69 9.79 7.41 -11.32
N ARG A 70 9.95 6.40 -12.18
CA ARG A 70 11.09 6.31 -13.10
C ARG A 70 11.02 7.37 -14.18
N ARG A 71 9.82 7.68 -14.67
CA ARG A 71 9.58 8.74 -15.65
C ARG A 71 9.87 10.10 -15.05
N GLU A 72 9.32 10.39 -13.88
CA GLU A 72 9.57 11.63 -13.14
C GLU A 72 11.05 11.84 -12.85
N ARG A 73 11.76 10.81 -12.38
CA ARG A 73 13.22 10.91 -12.16
C ARG A 73 13.98 11.22 -13.45
N ARG A 74 13.56 10.67 -14.59
CA ARG A 74 14.20 10.98 -15.88
C ARG A 74 13.89 12.41 -16.32
N GLU A 75 12.66 12.87 -16.11
CA GLU A 75 12.24 14.24 -16.42
C GLU A 75 13.00 15.24 -15.53
N GLN A 76 13.07 15.01 -14.21
CA GLN A 76 13.87 15.82 -13.27
C GLN A 76 15.36 15.88 -13.66
N LYS A 77 15.96 14.74 -14.03
CA LYS A 77 17.37 14.72 -14.49
C LYS A 77 17.56 15.53 -15.77
N LYS A 78 16.62 15.47 -16.71
CA LYS A 78 16.66 16.25 -17.95
C LYS A 78 16.50 17.74 -17.67
N GLU A 79 15.55 18.12 -16.81
CA GLU A 79 15.33 19.51 -16.41
C GLU A 79 16.55 20.08 -15.70
N HIS A 80 17.12 19.35 -14.73
CA HIS A 80 18.33 19.77 -14.03
C HIS A 80 19.53 19.88 -14.98
N LEU A 81 19.70 18.96 -15.94
CA LEU A 81 20.74 19.08 -16.96
C LEU A 81 20.49 20.31 -17.86
N ALA A 82 19.24 20.55 -18.27
CA ALA A 82 18.89 21.72 -19.07
C ALA A 82 19.14 23.05 -18.32
N GLN A 83 18.83 23.10 -17.02
CA GLN A 83 19.16 24.22 -16.13
C GLN A 83 20.67 24.44 -16.04
N LYS A 84 21.45 23.38 -15.77
CA LYS A 84 22.91 23.47 -15.75
C LYS A 84 23.51 23.94 -17.08
N ILE A 85 22.99 23.47 -18.20
CA ILE A 85 23.43 23.92 -19.53
C ILE A 85 23.08 25.40 -19.74
N LEU A 86 21.89 25.84 -19.32
CA LEU A 86 21.47 27.24 -19.42
C LEU A 86 22.34 28.15 -18.53
N GLU A 87 22.59 27.74 -17.29
CA GLU A 87 23.48 28.43 -16.35
C GLU A 87 24.89 28.54 -16.93
N ASN A 88 25.46 27.42 -17.39
CA ASN A 88 26.81 27.37 -17.94
C ASN A 88 26.96 28.13 -19.27
N LYS A 89 25.94 28.13 -20.14
CA LYS A 89 25.90 29.00 -21.33
C LYS A 89 25.89 30.49 -20.98
N GLY A 90 25.23 30.87 -19.89
CA GLY A 90 25.29 32.24 -19.37
C GLY A 90 26.67 32.64 -18.84
N TYR A 91 27.53 31.69 -18.49
CA TYR A 91 28.93 31.95 -18.10
C TYR A 91 29.91 31.91 -19.27
N HIS A 92 29.60 31.25 -20.39
CA HIS A 92 30.48 31.16 -21.56
C HIS A 92 30.18 32.19 -22.67
N GLU A 93 29.15 33.01 -22.54
CA GLU A 93 28.94 34.18 -23.43
C GLU A 93 29.78 35.41 -23.00
N ASP A 94 30.26 35.47 -21.75
CA ASP A 94 31.07 36.59 -21.24
C ASP A 94 32.60 36.34 -21.31
N ASP A 95 33.05 35.11 -21.59
CA ASP A 95 34.47 34.69 -21.64
C ASP A 95 34.94 34.28 -23.06
N GLN A 96 34.42 34.90 -24.12
CA GLN A 96 34.99 34.79 -25.48
C GLN A 96 36.00 35.91 -25.79
N LEU A 97 36.93 36.13 -24.86
CA LEU A 97 38.19 36.84 -25.08
C LEU A 97 39.31 36.13 -24.31
N ASP A 98 39.71 34.94 -24.73
CA ASP A 98 41.12 34.75 -25.09
C ASP A 98 41.33 33.44 -25.84
N GLU A 99 42.17 33.57 -26.86
CA GLU A 99 42.72 32.54 -27.71
C GLU A 99 43.85 31.82 -26.94
N ASP A 100 44.09 30.55 -27.25
CA ASP A 100 45.24 29.73 -26.81
C ASP A 100 45.29 29.19 -25.37
N SER A 101 44.94 27.90 -25.20
CA SER A 101 45.70 27.00 -24.32
C SER A 101 45.41 25.53 -24.63
N ASP A 102 46.21 25.00 -25.56
CA ASP A 102 46.95 23.74 -25.51
C ASP A 102 46.32 22.49 -24.86
N GLY A 103 46.37 21.40 -25.62
CA GLY A 103 45.94 20.08 -25.21
C GLY A 103 46.78 19.52 -24.07
N SER A 104 46.12 18.93 -23.09
CA SER A 104 46.74 17.98 -22.17
C SER A 104 45.93 16.70 -22.12
N GLU A 105 46.40 15.71 -22.88
CA GLU A 105 46.17 14.30 -22.61
C GLU A 105 46.72 13.99 -21.21
N ALA A 106 45.82 13.87 -20.24
CA ALA A 106 46.18 13.34 -18.93
C ALA A 106 46.16 11.81 -19.04
N GLU A 107 47.35 11.26 -19.23
CA GLU A 107 47.63 9.84 -19.11
C GLU A 107 47.19 9.30 -17.75
N ASN A 108 46.73 8.06 -17.83
CA ASN A 108 46.22 7.23 -16.76
C ASN A 108 47.38 6.77 -15.87
N ASP A 109 47.63 7.47 -14.76
CA ASP A 109 48.50 6.97 -13.69
C ASP A 109 47.72 5.96 -12.83
N GLU A 110 48.11 4.69 -13.00
CA GLU A 110 47.71 3.55 -12.20
C GLU A 110 48.35 3.64 -10.80
N ASP A 111 47.69 3.06 -9.79
CA ASP A 111 48.18 2.87 -8.40
C ASP A 111 48.13 4.03 -7.38
N ALA A 112 47.02 4.78 -7.33
CA ALA A 112 46.64 5.51 -6.11
C ALA A 112 45.48 4.80 -5.38
N GLU A 113 45.74 4.35 -4.14
CA GLU A 113 44.71 3.91 -3.19
C GLU A 113 43.93 5.15 -2.73
N VAL A 114 42.69 5.29 -3.21
CA VAL A 114 41.85 6.47 -2.95
C VAL A 114 41.06 6.22 -1.67
N GLU A 115 41.47 6.86 -0.58
CA GLU A 115 40.75 6.84 0.70
C GLU A 115 39.84 8.07 0.78
N GLU A 116 38.53 7.91 0.53
CA GLU A 116 37.56 8.99 0.66
C GLU A 116 36.91 8.96 2.06
N VAL A 117 37.13 10.03 2.83
CA VAL A 117 36.46 10.23 4.12
C VAL A 117 35.17 11.01 3.88
N LEU A 118 34.04 10.32 3.93
CA LEU A 118 32.72 10.93 3.81
C LEU A 118 32.20 11.26 5.23
N GLN A 119 32.12 12.55 5.55
CA GLN A 119 31.57 13.02 6.82
C GLN A 119 30.07 13.32 6.66
N GLY A 120 29.23 12.50 7.28
CA GLY A 120 27.80 12.81 7.46
C GLY A 120 27.55 13.44 8.83
N ASP A 121 26.49 14.25 8.96
CA ASP A 121 26.14 15.01 10.17
C ASP A 121 25.98 14.19 11.47
N SER A 122 25.99 12.85 11.40
CA SER A 122 25.86 11.97 12.56
C SER A 122 26.89 10.82 12.64
N SER A 123 27.73 10.62 11.62
CA SER A 123 28.79 9.59 11.64
C SER A 123 29.84 9.84 10.55
N VAL A 124 31.10 9.53 10.87
CA VAL A 124 32.21 9.51 9.91
C VAL A 124 32.34 8.08 9.38
N THR A 125 32.26 7.89 8.07
CA THR A 125 32.47 6.59 7.43
C THR A 125 33.58 6.72 6.41
N THR A 126 34.62 5.88 6.54
CA THR A 126 35.74 5.79 5.59
C THR A 126 35.47 4.64 4.63
N VAL A 127 35.58 4.89 3.32
CA VAL A 127 35.40 3.88 2.27
C VAL A 127 36.73 3.71 1.55
N THR A 128 37.36 2.54 1.72
CA THR A 128 38.55 2.13 0.97
C THR A 128 38.14 1.26 -0.22
N VAL A 129 38.54 1.67 -1.43
CA VAL A 129 38.28 0.92 -2.67
C VAL A 129 39.58 0.26 -3.13
N THR A 130 39.73 -1.04 -2.85
CA THR A 130 40.87 -1.85 -3.33
C THR A 130 40.55 -2.43 -4.71
N LYS A 131 41.37 -2.11 -5.73
CA LYS A 131 41.18 -2.57 -7.13
C LYS A 131 41.30 -4.09 -7.32
N ASN A 132 42.00 -4.79 -6.41
CA ASN A 132 42.20 -6.26 -6.46
C ASN A 132 41.33 -7.00 -5.44
N PHE A 133 40.08 -6.57 -5.25
CA PHE A 133 39.13 -7.31 -4.42
C PHE A 133 38.61 -8.53 -5.17
N ASP A 134 39.13 -9.72 -4.82
CA ASP A 134 38.62 -10.99 -5.32
C ASP A 134 37.50 -11.51 -4.40
N PRO A 135 36.22 -11.45 -4.82
CA PRO A 135 35.09 -11.88 -4.00
C PRO A 135 35.06 -13.40 -3.74
N THR A 136 35.95 -14.18 -4.36
CA THR A 136 35.99 -15.64 -4.23
C THR A 136 36.95 -16.15 -3.15
N ASN A 137 37.85 -15.30 -2.66
CA ASN A 137 38.82 -15.61 -1.59
C ASN A 137 38.44 -14.96 -0.24
N LEU A 138 37.19 -14.54 -0.05
CA LEU A 138 36.71 -14.11 1.26
C LEU A 138 36.33 -15.33 2.10
N ASP A 139 37.19 -15.65 3.06
CA ASP A 139 36.85 -16.57 4.12
C ASP A 139 35.79 -15.92 5.04
N ASP A 140 34.58 -16.47 5.04
CA ASP A 140 33.43 -15.98 5.83
C ASP A 140 33.74 -15.89 7.36
N ASP A 141 34.75 -16.64 7.82
CA ASP A 141 35.20 -16.65 9.22
C ASP A 141 35.90 -15.35 9.65
N GLU A 142 36.55 -14.63 8.72
CA GLU A 142 37.24 -13.36 9.03
C GLU A 142 36.25 -12.19 9.18
N LEU A 143 35.09 -12.25 8.50
CA LEU A 143 34.08 -11.20 8.52
C LEU A 143 33.00 -11.36 9.61
N GLN A 144 33.08 -12.38 10.46
CA GLN A 144 32.08 -12.67 11.51
C GLN A 144 30.63 -12.63 11.00
N LEU A 145 30.41 -12.98 9.73
CA LEU A 145 29.09 -12.97 9.12
C LEU A 145 28.34 -14.21 9.60
N GLU A 146 27.37 -14.03 10.50
CA GLU A 146 26.49 -15.12 10.93
C GLU A 146 25.86 -15.81 9.71
N SER A 147 26.15 -17.10 9.54
CA SER A 147 25.65 -17.90 8.42
C SER A 147 24.13 -17.79 8.37
N LYS A 148 23.58 -17.28 7.25
CA LYS A 148 22.12 -17.17 7.08
C LYS A 148 21.50 -18.56 7.22
N PRO A 149 20.41 -18.71 7.99
CA PRO A 149 19.80 -20.01 8.18
C PRO A 149 19.37 -20.59 6.83
N THR A 150 19.76 -21.84 6.58
CA THR A 150 19.32 -22.57 5.39
C THR A 150 17.79 -22.66 5.36
N PRO A 151 17.17 -22.71 4.16
CA PRO A 151 15.71 -22.77 4.04
C PRO A 151 15.09 -23.96 4.79
N GLN A 152 15.84 -25.06 4.95
CA GLN A 152 15.45 -26.21 5.78
C GLN A 152 15.35 -25.86 7.27
N ALA A 153 16.34 -25.15 7.82
CA ALA A 153 16.34 -24.72 9.22
C ALA A 153 15.20 -23.74 9.54
N LEU A 154 14.82 -22.90 8.56
CA LEU A 154 13.66 -22.02 8.65
C LEU A 154 12.33 -22.79 8.64
N ALA A 155 12.21 -23.81 7.79
CA ALA A 155 11.04 -24.68 7.73
C ALA A 155 10.80 -25.42 9.05
N GLU A 156 11.85 -26.00 9.64
CA GLU A 156 11.73 -26.68 10.94
C GLU A 156 11.32 -25.74 12.08
N LYS A 157 11.85 -24.50 12.10
CA LYS A 157 11.47 -23.50 13.10
C LYS A 157 9.98 -23.13 12.99
N LEU A 158 9.45 -23.01 11.77
CA LEU A 158 8.04 -22.74 11.52
C LEU A 158 7.15 -23.92 11.92
N GLU A 159 7.56 -25.15 11.63
CA GLU A 159 6.83 -26.36 12.00
C GLU A 159 6.75 -26.53 13.53
N LYS A 160 7.89 -26.37 14.23
CA LYS A 160 7.96 -26.41 15.70
C LYS A 160 7.08 -25.31 16.32
N ALA A 161 7.03 -24.12 15.72
CA ALA A 161 6.15 -23.03 16.16
C ALA A 161 4.66 -23.32 15.94
N ALA A 162 4.30 -23.98 14.83
CA ALA A 162 2.92 -24.39 14.54
C ALA A 162 2.40 -25.45 15.53
N LEU A 163 3.23 -26.45 15.85
CA LEU A 163 2.92 -27.50 16.83
C LEU A 163 2.71 -26.92 18.24
N LYS A 164 3.48 -25.88 18.63
CA LYS A 164 3.33 -25.20 19.92
C LYS A 164 1.99 -24.43 20.02
N LYS A 165 1.48 -23.88 18.92
CA LYS A 165 0.18 -23.20 18.88
C LYS A 165 -0.99 -24.17 18.99
N LEU A 166 -0.91 -25.33 18.35
CA LEU A 166 -1.94 -26.38 18.44
C LEU A 166 -2.08 -26.95 19.85
N LYS A 167 -0.97 -27.15 20.57
CA LYS A 167 -0.99 -27.62 21.97
C LYS A 167 -1.61 -26.62 22.95
N ARG A 168 -1.58 -25.31 22.64
CA ARG A 168 -2.19 -24.26 23.50
C ARG A 168 -3.68 -24.05 23.25
N GLY A 169 -4.22 -24.53 22.12
CA GLY A 169 -5.64 -24.38 21.76
C GLY A 169 -6.60 -25.37 22.42
N ARG A 170 -6.10 -26.37 23.17
CA ARG A 170 -6.91 -27.51 23.67
C ARG A 170 -7.32 -27.41 25.15
N ARG A 171 -7.21 -26.24 25.80
CA ARG A 171 -7.45 -26.05 27.25
C ARG A 171 -8.47 -24.95 27.65
N LYS A 172 -9.44 -24.62 26.80
CA LYS A 172 -10.68 -23.86 27.16
C LYS A 172 -11.81 -24.49 26.34
N GLY A 173 -12.65 -25.39 26.88
CA GLY A 173 -13.78 -25.10 27.79
C GLY A 173 -14.84 -24.34 26.98
N ASP A 174 -15.80 -24.98 26.30
CA ASP A 174 -16.96 -25.73 26.81
C ASP A 174 -17.72 -24.97 27.90
N ASP A 175 -18.72 -24.20 27.45
CA ASP A 175 -19.93 -23.92 28.21
C ASP A 175 -21.05 -23.60 27.19
N SER A 176 -22.16 -24.30 27.40
CA SER A 176 -23.39 -24.44 26.63
C SER A 176 -24.20 -23.14 26.46
N ASP A 177 -24.93 -23.02 25.35
CA ASP A 177 -26.35 -22.68 25.41
C ASP A 177 -27.12 -23.32 24.24
N ASP A 178 -28.09 -24.13 24.63
CA ASP A 178 -29.00 -24.93 23.83
C ASP A 178 -30.26 -24.11 23.54
N GLY A 179 -30.84 -24.27 22.36
CA GLY A 179 -31.93 -23.42 21.90
C GLY A 179 -32.55 -23.88 20.59
N SER A 180 -32.89 -25.16 20.53
CA SER A 180 -33.76 -25.74 19.51
C SER A 180 -35.11 -25.02 19.45
N ASN A 181 -35.61 -24.71 18.25
CA ASN A 181 -37.05 -24.85 18.02
C ASN A 181 -37.42 -25.08 16.55
N THR A 182 -38.45 -25.92 16.41
CA THR A 182 -38.87 -26.74 15.30
C THR A 182 -39.71 -26.03 14.23
N GLU A 183 -39.93 -26.77 13.15
CA GLU A 183 -40.65 -26.45 11.92
C GLU A 183 -42.13 -26.05 12.06
N GLY A 184 -42.64 -25.35 11.03
CA GLY A 184 -43.97 -25.56 10.47
C GLY A 184 -45.17 -24.80 11.06
N ALA A 185 -45.66 -23.77 10.36
CA ALA A 185 -47.09 -23.59 10.00
C ALA A 185 -47.36 -22.19 9.40
N LYS A 186 -47.94 -22.18 8.20
CA LYS A 186 -48.50 -20.99 7.52
C LYS A 186 -49.72 -20.49 8.30
N LYS A 187 -49.71 -19.23 8.75
CA LYS A 187 -50.94 -18.45 9.02
C LYS A 187 -50.80 -17.06 8.44
N GLN A 188 -51.72 -16.70 7.54
CA GLN A 188 -51.86 -15.35 7.02
C GLN A 188 -52.30 -14.40 8.15
N SER A 189 -51.53 -13.33 8.37
CA SER A 189 -51.89 -12.27 9.31
C SER A 189 -51.77 -10.91 8.63
N LYS A 190 -52.85 -10.13 8.73
CA LYS A 190 -53.06 -8.76 8.23
C LYS A 190 -51.84 -7.83 8.46
N PRO A 191 -51.62 -6.79 7.61
CA PRO A 191 -50.43 -5.96 7.69
C PRO A 191 -50.40 -5.13 8.97
N LYS A 192 -49.55 -5.51 9.93
CA LYS A 192 -49.21 -4.66 11.08
C LYS A 192 -48.44 -3.45 10.57
N LYS A 193 -48.91 -2.23 10.88
CA LYS A 193 -48.20 -0.97 10.61
C LYS A 193 -46.77 -1.08 11.15
N LYS A 194 -45.76 -0.93 10.27
CA LYS A 194 -44.34 -1.03 10.65
C LYS A 194 -44.03 0.11 11.61
N LYS A 195 -43.76 -0.19 12.89
CA LYS A 195 -43.12 0.78 13.79
C LYS A 195 -41.79 1.19 13.14
N ALA A 196 -41.55 2.48 13.00
CA ALA A 196 -40.28 2.98 12.48
C ALA A 196 -39.14 2.37 13.31
N LYS A 197 -38.26 1.62 12.65
CA LYS A 197 -37.08 1.06 13.31
C LYS A 197 -36.27 2.25 13.82
N LYS A 198 -36.08 2.38 15.13
CA LYS A 198 -35.19 3.38 15.76
C LYS A 198 -33.71 3.12 15.47
N PHE A 199 -33.40 2.46 14.35
CA PHE A 199 -32.03 2.21 13.95
C PHE A 199 -31.53 3.49 13.29
N ARG A 200 -30.81 4.31 14.05
CA ARG A 200 -29.98 5.37 13.47
C ARG A 200 -28.95 4.67 12.59
N TYR A 201 -29.03 4.86 11.27
CA TYR A 201 -28.00 4.45 10.32
C TYR A 201 -26.76 5.32 10.54
N GLU A 202 -26.07 5.09 11.65
CA GLU A 202 -24.69 5.52 11.80
C GLU A 202 -23.83 4.46 11.10
N THR A 203 -22.94 4.92 10.21
CA THR A 203 -21.87 4.09 9.64
C THR A 203 -21.02 3.51 10.78
N LYS A 204 -20.30 2.42 10.51
CA LYS A 204 -19.45 1.75 11.54
C LYS A 204 -18.48 2.75 12.22
N ALA A 205 -17.95 3.71 11.46
CA ALA A 205 -17.12 4.81 11.97
C ALA A 205 -17.88 5.69 12.97
N LYS A 206 -19.02 6.27 12.57
CA LYS A 206 -19.86 7.12 13.44
C LYS A 206 -20.33 6.40 14.71
N ARG A 207 -20.64 5.10 14.61
CA ARG A 207 -21.00 4.27 15.77
C ARG A 207 -19.84 4.11 16.75
N SER A 208 -18.63 3.93 16.24
CA SER A 208 -17.42 3.79 17.07
C SER A 208 -17.09 5.09 17.81
N GLU A 209 -17.20 6.23 17.14
CA GLU A 209 -17.00 7.56 17.73
C GLU A 209 -18.03 7.84 18.83
N ARG A 210 -19.31 7.58 18.56
CA ARG A 210 -20.37 7.74 19.56
C ARG A 210 -20.16 6.85 20.78
N ASN A 211 -19.72 5.61 20.58
CA ASN A 211 -19.38 4.69 21.67
C ASN A 211 -18.13 5.15 22.44
N ALA A 212 -17.16 5.77 21.78
CA ALA A 212 -16.00 6.35 22.44
C ALA A 212 -16.38 7.57 23.29
N VAL A 213 -17.25 8.45 22.78
CA VAL A 213 -17.76 9.62 23.50
C VAL A 213 -18.59 9.20 24.71
N SER A 214 -19.46 8.19 24.59
CA SER A 214 -20.27 7.70 25.72
C SER A 214 -19.41 7.04 26.80
N LYS A 215 -18.36 6.29 26.41
CA LYS A 215 -17.38 5.73 27.36
C LYS A 215 -16.60 6.83 28.09
N LYS A 216 -16.15 7.87 27.39
CA LYS A 216 -15.47 9.03 28.01
C LYS A 216 -16.38 9.76 29.02
N LYS A 217 -17.64 10.00 28.66
CA LYS A 217 -18.62 10.62 29.57
C LYS A 217 -18.89 9.75 30.80
N LYS A 218 -19.00 8.43 30.63
CA LYS A 218 -19.18 7.50 31.76
C LYS A 218 -17.94 7.44 32.67
N ALA A 219 -16.74 7.46 32.10
CA ALA A 219 -15.49 7.51 32.87
C ALA A 219 -15.34 8.84 33.65
N GLY A 220 -15.67 9.98 33.02
CA GLY A 220 -15.67 11.28 33.69
C GLY A 220 -16.73 11.41 34.80
N ALA A 221 -17.89 10.75 34.65
CA ALA A 221 -18.93 10.72 35.67
C ALA A 221 -18.55 9.87 36.90
N ILE A 222 -17.80 8.79 36.71
CA ILE A 222 -17.34 7.92 37.81
C ILE A 222 -16.17 8.57 38.58
N GLY A 223 -15.34 9.38 37.92
CA GLY A 223 -14.25 10.11 38.58
C GLY A 223 -14.69 11.37 39.36
N GLY A 224 -15.94 11.82 39.21
CA GLY A 224 -16.42 13.08 39.78
C GLY A 224 -17.26 12.98 41.06
N SER A 225 -17.68 11.78 41.49
CA SER A 225 -18.59 11.63 42.64
C SER A 225 -17.92 11.22 43.96
N ALA A 226 -16.59 11.18 44.03
CA ALA A 226 -15.84 10.75 45.23
C ALA A 226 -15.36 11.91 46.14
N GLY A 227 -15.90 13.12 46.02
CA GLY A 227 -15.33 14.30 46.69
C GLY A 227 -16.30 15.41 47.06
N LYS A 228 -17.42 15.12 47.74
CA LYS A 228 -18.13 16.14 48.54
C LYS A 228 -19.10 15.48 49.52
N GLY A 229 -18.54 14.99 50.62
CA GLY A 229 -19.32 14.46 51.75
C GLY A 229 -18.68 14.86 53.08
N LYS A 230 -19.37 15.80 53.76
CA LYS A 230 -19.29 16.12 55.20
C LYS A 230 -18.13 17.01 55.67
N ASN A 231 -18.40 18.31 55.75
CA ASN A 231 -18.00 19.13 56.88
C ASN A 231 -18.86 20.39 56.96
N ARG A 232 -19.43 20.61 58.15
CA ARG A 232 -20.06 21.83 58.77
C ARG A 232 -21.29 21.37 59.56
N ARG A 233 -21.11 21.12 60.86
CA ARG A 233 -21.22 22.05 62.01
C ARG A 233 -22.68 22.28 62.35
#